data_AF-A0A959T9W3-F1
#
_entry.id   AF-A0A959T9W3-F1
#
_cell.length_a   1.000
_cell.length_b   1.000
_cell.length_c   1.000
_cell.angle_alpha   90.00
_cell.angle_beta   90.00
_cell.angle_gamma   90.00
#
_symmetry.space_group_name_H-M   'P 1'
#
loop_
_entity.id
_entity.type
_entity.pdbx_description
1 polymer ?
#
loop_
_entity_poly.entity_id
_entity_poly.type
_entity_poly.pdbx_seq_one_letter_code
_entity_poly.pdbx_strand_id
1 'polypeptide(L)' 'NDFVVIDDREGHWSGIHPEFVKRLCDRHLGIGSDGLILVQAPRVEGTAYHMSFFNPDASSSFCGNGSRCAYAAWSA' A
#
# COMPACT_ATOMS: atom_id res chain seq x y z
N ASN A 1 5.17 -7.24 -11.00
CA ASN A 1 4.74 -6.83 -9.65
C ASN A 1 5.72 -5.85 -9.09
N ASP A 2 5.43 -4.61 -9.43
CA ASP A 2 5.99 -3.36 -8.92
C ASP A 2 4.91 -2.68 -8.06
N PHE A 3 5.30 -2.10 -6.93
CA PHE A 3 4.37 -1.49 -5.99
C PHE A 3 4.91 -0.15 -5.52
N VAL A 4 4.02 0.83 -5.37
CA VAL A 4 4.32 2.00 -4.53
C VAL A 4 4.07 1.60 -3.09
N VAL A 5 5.03 1.87 -2.21
CA VAL A 5 4.90 1.61 -0.77
C VAL A 5 4.99 2.94 -0.04
N ILE A 6 4.01 3.20 0.82
CA ILE A 6 3.98 4.38 1.69
C ILE A 6 4.03 3.90 3.13
N ASP A 7 4.95 4.50 3.89
CA ASP A 7 4.93 4.40 5.35
C ASP A 7 3.81 5.27 5.90
N ASP A 8 2.79 4.60 6.46
CA ASP A 8 1.61 5.19 7.06
C ASP A 8 1.46 4.70 8.52
N ARG A 9 2.58 4.48 9.22
CA ARG A 9 2.57 4.11 10.64
C ARG A 9 1.98 5.21 11.53
N GLU A 10 2.04 6.46 11.08
CA GLU A 10 1.45 7.62 11.77
C GLU A 10 -0.04 7.83 11.44
N GLY A 11 -0.61 7.10 10.46
CA GLY A 11 -2.05 7.13 10.15
C GLY A 11 -2.52 8.34 9.33
N HIS A 12 -1.61 9.05 8.68
CA HIS A 12 -1.91 10.21 7.81
C HIS A 12 -2.72 9.85 6.56
N TRP A 13 -2.73 8.58 6.14
CA TRP A 13 -3.43 8.12 4.95
C TRP A 13 -4.75 7.40 5.26
N SER A 14 -5.29 7.60 6.47
CA SER A 14 -6.63 7.15 6.82
C SER A 14 -7.68 7.78 5.88
N GLY A 15 -8.44 6.94 5.18
CA GLY A 15 -9.45 7.40 4.22
C GLY A 15 -8.91 7.83 2.86
N ILE A 16 -7.79 7.24 2.40
CA ILE A 16 -7.23 7.48 1.07
C ILE A 16 -8.30 7.45 -0.03
N HIS A 17 -8.31 8.50 -0.86
CA HIS A 17 -9.33 8.64 -1.89
C HIS A 17 -9.05 7.67 -3.05
N PRO A 18 -10.04 6.90 -3.56
CA PRO A 18 -9.83 5.95 -4.66
C PRO A 18 -9.17 6.56 -5.90
N GLU A 19 -9.55 7.79 -6.24
CA GLU A 19 -8.98 8.52 -7.37
C GLU A 19 -7.49 8.81 -7.21
N PHE A 20 -7.00 8.99 -5.98
CA PHE A 20 -5.57 9.15 -5.73
C PHE A 20 -4.82 7.86 -6.10
N VAL A 21 -5.32 6.70 -5.66
CA VAL A 21 -4.70 5.40 -5.97
C VAL A 21 -4.66 5.17 -7.48
N LYS A 22 -5.76 5.43 -8.18
CA LYS A 22 -5.85 5.29 -9.64
C LYS A 22 -4.83 6.17 -10.36
N ARG A 23 -4.77 7.45 -10.02
CA ARG A 23 -3.83 8.40 -10.63
C ARG A 23 -2.38 8.07 -10.30
N LEU A 24 -2.10 7.58 -9.10
CA LEU A 24 -0.76 7.15 -8.70
C LEU A 24 -0.29 5.93 -9.51
N CYS A 25 -1.17 4.94 -9.69
CA CYS A 25 -0.86 3.69 -10.39
C CYS A 25 -0.89 3.81 -11.91
N ASP A 26 -1.44 4.90 -12.47
CA ASP A 26 -1.43 5.17 -13.91
C ASP A 26 0.01 5.20 -14.44
N ARG A 27 0.30 4.38 -15.46
CA ARG A 27 1.66 4.21 -16.01
C ARG A 27 2.10 5.33 -16.96
N HIS A 28 1.21 6.23 -17.36
CA HIS A 28 1.48 7.32 -18.30
C HIS A 28 1.48 8.68 -17.62
N LEU A 29 0.57 8.89 -16.68
CA LEU A 29 0.34 10.17 -16.00
C LEU A 29 0.71 10.13 -14.51
N GLY A 30 0.94 8.94 -13.96
CA GLY A 30 1.30 8.70 -12.56
C GLY A 30 2.73 8.18 -12.37
N ILE A 31 2.97 7.52 -11.24
CA ILE A 31 4.21 6.79 -10.98
C ILE A 31 4.25 5.50 -11.79
N GLY A 32 3.09 4.85 -11.94
CA GLY A 32 2.94 3.57 -12.60
C GLY A 32 3.30 2.40 -11.70
N SER A 33 2.32 1.56 -11.34
CA SER A 33 2.56 0.37 -10.52
C SER A 33 1.43 -0.65 -10.63
N ASP A 34 1.69 -1.90 -10.24
CA ASP A 34 0.68 -2.94 -10.09
C ASP A 34 -0.17 -2.77 -8.82
N GLY A 35 0.14 -1.80 -7.95
CA GLY A 35 -0.70 -1.42 -6.82
C GLY A 35 0.00 -0.54 -5.79
N LEU A 36 -0.78 -0.04 -4.82
CA LEU A 36 -0.32 0.74 -3.68
C LEU A 36 -0.36 -0.10 -2.40
N ILE A 37 0.69 0.00 -1.61
CA ILE A 37 0.80 -0.60 -0.27
C ILE A 37 0.93 0.51 0.76
N LEU A 38 0.08 0.48 1.79
CA LEU A 38 0.27 1.27 3.01
C LEU A 38 0.79 0.35 4.12
N VAL A 39 1.95 0.68 4.67
CA VAL A 39 2.49 0.05 5.88
C VAL A 39 2.02 0.86 7.08
N GLN A 40 1.13 0.29 7.87
CA GLN A 40 0.42 0.98 8.95
C GLN A 40 0.76 0.41 10.32
N ALA A 41 0.43 1.17 11.37
CA ALA A 41 0.51 0.67 12.74
C ALA A 41 -0.28 -0.66 12.89
N PRO A 42 0.18 -1.58 13.75
CA PRO A 42 -0.48 -2.86 13.96
C PRO A 42 -1.91 -2.64 14.49
N ARG A 43 -2.87 -3.38 13.92
CA ARG A 43 -4.28 -3.36 14.35
C ARG A 43 -4.65 -4.52 15.27
N VAL A 44 -3.77 -5.52 15.36
CA VAL A 44 -3.95 -6.72 16.19
C VAL A 44 -2.77 -6.80 17.15
N GLU A 45 -3.06 -7.01 18.42
CA GLU A 45 -2.03 -7.17 19.46
C GLU A 45 -1.08 -8.32 19.12
N GLY A 46 0.22 -8.12 19.37
CA GLY A 46 1.27 -9.10 19.05
C GLY A 46 1.69 -9.15 17.57
N THR A 47 1.15 -8.29 16.71
CA THR A 47 1.61 -8.14 15.32
C THR A 47 2.55 -6.95 15.15
N ALA A 48 3.43 -7.02 14.14
CA ALA A 48 4.45 -6.00 13.90
C ALA A 48 3.92 -4.74 13.19
N TYR A 49 3.03 -4.92 12.21
CA TYR A 49 2.41 -3.86 11.42
C TYR A 49 1.14 -4.38 10.74
N HIS A 50 0.34 -3.47 10.20
CA HIS A 50 -0.77 -3.80 9.31
C HIS A 50 -0.45 -3.37 7.88
N MET A 51 -0.87 -4.15 6.90
CA MET A 51 -0.69 -3.86 5.48
C MET A 51 -2.05 -3.66 4.82
N SER A 52 -2.29 -2.47 4.27
CA SER A 52 -3.39 -2.24 3.33
C SER A 52 -2.86 -2.29 1.90
N PHE A 53 -3.50 -3.06 1.03
CA PHE A 53 -3.14 -3.15 -0.39
C PHE A 53 -4.30 -2.72 -1.28
N PHE A 54 -3.99 -1.85 -2.24
CA PHE A 54 -4.94 -1.36 -3.23
C PHE A 54 -4.44 -1.69 -4.63
N ASN A 55 -5.33 -2.26 -5.44
CA ASN A 55 -5.11 -2.46 -6.86
C ASN A 55 -5.13 -1.12 -7.62
N PRO A 56 -4.68 -1.06 -8.89
CA PRO A 56 -4.71 0.16 -9.69
C PRO A 56 -6.12 0.75 -9.88
N ASP A 57 -7.17 -0.07 -9.78
CA ASP A 57 -8.57 0.37 -9.82
C ASP A 57 -9.10 0.86 -8.45
N ALA A 58 -8.23 0.92 -7.44
CA ALA A 58 -8.48 1.24 -6.03
C ALA A 58 -9.26 0.18 -5.24
N SER A 59 -9.55 -0.99 -5.80
CA SER A 59 -10.12 -2.10 -5.03
C SER A 59 -9.11 -2.63 -4.02
N SER A 60 -9.60 -3.01 -2.83
CA SER A 60 -8.77 -3.65 -1.80
C SER A 60 -8.69 -5.14 -2.03
N SER A 61 -7.50 -5.71 -1.94
CA SER A 61 -7.30 -7.17 -1.99
C SER A 61 -6.05 -7.58 -1.22
N PHE A 62 -5.63 -8.84 -1.34
CA PHE A 62 -4.36 -9.30 -0.79
C PHE A 62 -3.44 -9.76 -1.93
N CYS A 63 -2.17 -9.37 -1.88
CA CYS A 63 -1.16 -9.80 -2.83
C CYS A 63 0.06 -10.37 -2.10
N GLY A 64 0.34 -11.67 -2.31
CA GLY A 64 1.48 -12.34 -1.67
C GLY A 64 2.87 -11.85 -2.15
N ASN A 65 2.95 -11.22 -3.33
CA ASN A 65 4.17 -10.53 -3.75
C ASN A 65 4.30 -9.18 -3.02
N GLY A 66 3.19 -8.45 -2.89
CA GLY A 66 3.13 -7.19 -2.18
C GLY A 66 3.50 -7.35 -0.70
N SER A 67 3.08 -8.43 -0.04
CA SER A 67 3.43 -8.67 1.37
C SER A 67 4.93 -8.80 1.62
N ARG A 68 5.69 -9.35 0.67
CA ARG A 68 7.17 -9.40 0.78
C ARG A 68 7.78 -8.01 0.66
N CYS A 69 7.25 -7.17 -0.23
CA CYS A 69 7.67 -5.77 -0.35
C CYS A 69 7.33 -4.95 0.89
N ALA A 70 6.14 -5.16 1.46
CA ALA A 70 5.70 -4.50 2.69
C ALA A 70 6.62 -4.85 3.87
N TYR A 71 7.00 -6.12 4.03
CA TYR A 71 7.95 -6.53 5.06
C TYR A 71 9.30 -5.85 4.90
N ALA A 72 9.86 -5.85 3.67
CA ALA A 72 11.13 -5.21 3.40
C ALA A 72 11.10 -3.71 3.73
N ALA A 73 10.03 -3.01 3.36
CA ALA A 73 9.84 -1.59 3.66
C ALA A 73 9.66 -1.31 5.17
N TRP A 74 8.94 -2.18 5.89
CA TRP A 74 8.78 -2.06 7.34
C TRP A 74 10.09 -2.27 8.10
N SER A 75 10.94 -3.18 7.61
CA SER A 75 12.21 -3.55 8.24
C SER A 75 13.40 -2.63 7.91
N ALA A 76 13.19 -1.66 7.01
CA ALA A 76 14.19 -0.68 6.61
C ALA A 76 14.21 0.51 7.58
#